data_AF-A0A4U7EZN0-F1
#
_entry.id   AF-A0A4U7EZN0-F1
#
_cell.length_a   1.000
_cell.length_b   1.000
_cell.length_c   1.000
_cell.angle_alpha   90.00
_cell.angle_beta   90.00
_cell.angle_gamma   90.00
#
_symmetry.space_group_name_H-M   'P 1'
#
loop_
_entity.id
_entity.type
_entity.pdbx_description
1 polymer ?
#
loop_
_entity_poly.entity_id
_entity_poly.type
_entity_poly.pdbx_seq_one_letter_code
_entity_poly.pdbx_strand_id
1 'polypeptide(L)' 'MLRKDLLRVSRAGGGYRPQFTTREHRPLAARVLGTFEAHVGERRGDLDDALADLEAEAAEAGGDFKLVRGLAALVERA' A
#
# COMPACT_ATOMS: atom_id res chain seq x y z
N MET A 1 -11.41 -7.56 -1.51
CA MET A 1 -11.67 -7.09 -0.14
C MET A 1 -10.34 -7.05 0.59
N LEU A 2 -10.09 -6.02 1.40
CA LEU A 2 -8.85 -5.92 2.19
C LEU A 2 -8.87 -6.91 3.36
N ARG A 3 -7.69 -7.47 3.69
CA ARG A 3 -7.51 -8.36 4.84
C ARG A 3 -7.42 -7.55 6.14
N LYS A 4 -7.78 -8.18 7.27
CA LYS A 4 -7.85 -7.51 8.59
C LYS A 4 -6.51 -6.94 9.07
N ASP A 5 -5.39 -7.53 8.66
CA ASP A 5 -4.02 -7.10 8.97
C ASP A 5 -3.68 -5.74 8.33
N LEU A 6 -4.35 -5.39 7.23
CA LEU A 6 -4.16 -4.12 6.52
C LEU A 6 -5.11 -3.01 6.98
N LEU A 7 -5.86 -3.24 8.07
CA LEU A 7 -6.77 -2.24 8.61
C LEU A 7 -5.98 -1.02 9.14
N ARG A 8 -6.27 0.14 8.56
CA ARG A 8 -5.78 1.45 9.00
C ARG A 8 -6.80 2.07 9.94
N VAL A 9 -6.61 1.85 11.24
CA VAL A 9 -7.48 2.38 12.30
C VAL A 9 -6.65 2.90 13.45
N SER A 10 -7.04 4.04 13.99
CA SER A 10 -6.62 4.47 15.32
C SER A 10 -7.56 3.88 16.36
N ARG A 11 -6.99 3.35 17.44
CA ARG A 11 -7.71 2.90 18.64
C ARG A 11 -7.53 3.84 19.84
N ALA A 12 -6.87 4.97 19.65
CA ALA A 12 -6.65 5.94 20.71
C ALA A 12 -7.99 6.47 21.23
N GLY A 13 -8.20 6.41 22.54
CA GLY A 13 -9.43 6.85 23.19
C GLY A 13 -10.58 5.83 23.21
N GLY A 14 -10.30 4.53 23.03
CA GLY A 14 -11.28 3.46 23.31
C GLY A 14 -12.30 3.18 22.20
N GLY A 15 -12.17 3.80 21.03
CA GLY A 15 -13.04 3.57 19.87
C GLY A 15 -12.25 3.18 18.61
N TYR A 16 -12.96 2.79 17.55
CA TYR A 16 -12.39 2.57 16.22
C TYR A 16 -12.53 3.82 15.36
N ARG A 17 -11.41 4.40 14.95
CA ARG A 17 -11.36 5.54 14.04
C ARG A 17 -10.63 5.14 12.76
N PRO A 18 -11.35 4.81 11.67
CA PRO A 18 -10.73 4.52 10.38
C PRO A 18 -9.88 5.69 9.88
N GLN A 19 -8.71 5.37 9.35
CA GLN A 19 -7.79 6.32 8.73
C GLN A 19 -7.95 6.21 7.21
N PHE A 20 -8.89 6.99 6.67
CA PHE A 20 -9.16 7.03 5.24
C PHE A 20 -8.01 7.65 4.45
N THR A 21 -7.91 7.29 3.17
CA THR A 21 -7.01 7.96 2.24
C THR A 21 -7.60 9.30 1.79
N THR A 22 -6.73 10.28 1.63
CA THR A 22 -7.01 11.59 1.06
C THR A 22 -6.26 11.79 -0.27
N ARG A 23 -6.41 12.96 -0.90
CA ARG A 23 -5.68 13.32 -2.13
C ARG A 23 -4.15 13.34 -1.98
N GLU A 24 -3.63 13.55 -0.76
CA GLU A 24 -2.18 13.56 -0.51
C GLU A 24 -1.51 12.21 -0.81
N HIS A 25 -2.30 11.12 -0.82
CA HIS A 25 -1.83 9.77 -1.08
C HIS A 25 -1.74 9.44 -2.58
N ARG A 26 -2.16 10.36 -3.48
CA ARG A 26 -2.13 10.12 -4.92
C ARG A 26 -0.74 9.81 -5.48
N PRO A 27 0.35 10.50 -5.08
CA PRO A 27 1.69 10.15 -5.54
C PRO A 27 2.06 8.70 -5.18
N LEU A 28 1.74 8.25 -3.96
CA LEU A 28 1.98 6.86 -3.55
C LEU A 28 1.15 5.86 -4.38
N ALA A 29 -0.12 6.16 -4.62
CA ALA A 29 -0.98 5.30 -5.46
C ALA A 29 -0.47 5.21 -6.91
N ALA A 30 0.01 6.32 -7.47
CA ALA A 30 0.63 6.34 -8.80
C ALA A 30 1.91 5.49 -8.83
N ARG A 31 2.75 5.56 -7.79
CA ARG A 31 3.94 4.72 -7.66
C ARG A 31 3.58 3.24 -7.62
N VAL A 32 2.59 2.83 -6.81
CA VAL A 32 2.14 1.43 -6.77
C VAL A 32 1.67 0.97 -8.15
N LEU A 33 0.82 1.75 -8.83
CA LEU A 33 0.35 1.39 -10.18
C LEU A 33 1.51 1.28 -11.18
N GLY A 34 2.44 2.24 -11.15
CA GLY A 34 3.63 2.22 -11.99
C GLY A 34 4.55 1.01 -11.72
N THR A 35 4.66 0.57 -10.46
CA THR A 35 5.36 -0.67 -10.10
C THR A 35 4.70 -1.88 -10.77
N PHE A 36 3.38 -2.00 -10.73
CA PHE A 36 2.68 -3.09 -11.44
C PHE A 36 2.87 -3.01 -12.96
N GLU A 37 2.75 -1.81 -13.53
CA GLU A 37 2.92 -1.58 -14.97
C GLU A 37 4.33 -1.97 -15.45
N ALA A 38 5.37 -1.61 -14.70
CA ALA A 38 6.76 -1.89 -15.02
C ALA A 38 7.12 -3.38 -14.95
N HIS A 39 6.31 -4.22 -14.27
CA HIS A 39 6.58 -5.65 -14.09
C HIS A 39 5.59 -6.54 -14.86
N VAL A 40 4.87 -6.00 -15.83
CA VAL A 40 4.03 -6.81 -16.73
C VAL A 40 4.92 -7.74 -17.56
N GLY A 41 4.71 -9.05 -17.41
CA GLY A 41 5.50 -10.08 -18.09
C GLY A 41 6.76 -10.51 -17.33
N GLU A 42 7.11 -9.82 -16.25
CA GLU A 42 8.20 -10.21 -15.36
C GLU A 42 7.77 -11.29 -14.36
N ARG A 43 8.75 -11.88 -13.65
CA ARG A 43 8.42 -12.88 -12.64
C ARG A 43 7.75 -12.22 -11.45
N ARG A 44 6.84 -12.98 -10.84
CA ARG A 44 6.11 -12.52 -9.67
C ARG A 44 7.02 -12.07 -8.51
N GLY A 45 8.14 -12.76 -8.30
CA GLY A 45 9.11 -12.40 -7.25
C GLY A 45 9.73 -11.02 -7.47
N ASP A 46 10.00 -10.63 -8.71
CA ASP A 46 10.61 -9.33 -9.03
C ASP A 46 9.63 -8.17 -8.69
N LEU A 47 8.34 -8.37 -8.93
CA LEU A 47 7.28 -7.46 -8.47
C LEU A 47 7.16 -7.41 -6.94
N ASP A 48 7.22 -8.57 -6.27
CA ASP A 48 7.10 -8.64 -4.81
C ASP A 48 8.27 -7.90 -4.13
N ASP A 49 9.50 -8.03 -4.68
CA ASP A 49 10.68 -7.30 -4.21
C ASP A 49 10.52 -5.79 -4.40
N ALA A 50 10.08 -5.34 -5.59
CA ALA A 50 9.84 -3.92 -5.85
C ALA A 50 8.76 -3.30 -4.95
N LEU A 51 7.72 -4.07 -4.60
CA LEU A 51 6.69 -3.64 -3.64
C LEU A 51 7.22 -3.59 -2.20
N ALA A 52 8.15 -4.48 -1.84
CA ALA A 52 8.80 -4.46 -0.53
C ALA A 52 9.72 -3.24 -0.38
N ASP A 53 10.45 -2.86 -1.43
CA ASP A 53 11.26 -1.65 -1.44
C ASP A 53 10.38 -0.39 -1.28
N LEU A 54 9.28 -0.32 -2.02
CA LEU A 54 8.31 0.79 -1.91
C LEU A 54 7.68 0.87 -0.50
N GLU A 55 7.46 -0.27 0.14
CA GLU A 55 6.99 -0.34 1.52
C GLU A 55 8.01 0.24 2.50
N ALA A 56 9.28 -0.13 2.35
CA ALA A 56 10.37 0.37 3.18
C ALA A 56 10.53 1.89 3.04
N GLU A 57 10.55 2.41 1.81
CA GLU A 57 10.61 3.85 1.56
C GLU A 57 9.44 4.62 2.18
N ALA A 58 8.22 4.06 2.08
CA ALA A 58 7.05 4.68 2.68
C ALA A 58 7.15 4.74 4.20
N ALA A 59 7.69 3.69 4.84
CA ALA A 59 7.93 3.68 6.28
C ALA A 59 9.00 4.70 6.71
N GLU A 60 10.10 4.83 5.95
CA GLU A 60 11.17 5.80 6.20
C GLU A 60 10.70 7.25 6.09
N ALA A 61 9.81 7.54 5.14
CA ALA A 61 9.20 8.86 4.97
C ALA A 61 8.14 9.22 6.04
N GLY A 62 7.97 8.38 7.07
CA GLY A 62 6.93 8.56 8.09
C GLY A 62 5.51 8.21 7.60
N GLY A 63 5.42 7.54 6.44
CA GLY A 63 4.18 7.06 5.85
C GLY A 63 3.72 5.71 6.43
N ASP A 64 2.57 5.24 5.94
CA ASP A 64 1.92 4.03 6.44
C ASP A 64 2.18 2.85 5.48
N PHE A 65 3.04 1.91 5.87
CA PHE A 65 3.32 0.68 5.12
C PHE A 65 2.06 -0.12 4.76
N LYS A 66 1.00 -0.05 5.60
CA LYS A 66 -0.28 -0.72 5.32
C LYS A 66 -0.99 -0.11 4.13
N LEU A 67 -0.72 1.16 3.81
CA LEU A 67 -1.29 1.79 2.64
C LEU A 67 -0.68 1.22 1.35
N VAL A 68 0.63 0.99 1.30
CA VAL A 68 1.30 0.33 0.16
C VAL A 68 0.71 -1.05 -0.06
N ARG A 69 0.73 -1.89 0.98
CA ARG A 69 0.17 -3.25 0.94
C ARG A 69 -1.32 -3.27 0.59
N GLY A 70 -2.08 -2.32 1.14
CA GLY A 70 -3.50 -2.19 0.87
C GLY A 70 -3.78 -1.85 -0.59
N LEU A 71 -3.06 -0.89 -1.16
CA LEU A 71 -3.20 -0.52 -2.57
C LEU A 71 -2.79 -1.67 -3.49
N ALA A 72 -1.65 -2.33 -3.23
CA ALA A 72 -1.19 -3.49 -4.01
C ALA A 72 -2.24 -4.63 -4.02
N ALA A 73 -2.80 -4.95 -2.85
CA ALA A 73 -3.85 -5.96 -2.73
C ALA A 73 -5.18 -5.57 -3.42
N LEU A 74 -5.39 -4.28 -3.69
CA LEU A 74 -6.51 -3.83 -4.52
C LEU A 74 -6.22 -4.00 -6.02
N VAL A 75 -5.00 -3.70 -6.45
CA VAL A 75 -4.56 -3.82 -7.86
C VAL A 75 -4.54 -5.26 -8.32
N GLU A 76 -3.97 -6.20 -7.55
CA GLU A 76 -3.90 -7.63 -7.91
C GLU A 76 -5.24 -8.31 -8.14
N ARG A 77 -6.30 -7.67 -7.66
CA ARG A 77 -7.65 -8.18 -7.68
C ARG A 77 -8.51 -7.55 -8.77
N ALA A 78 -8.04 -6.48 -9.40
CA ALA A 78 -8.74 -5.76 -10.46
C ALA A 78 -8.64 -6.54 -11.77
#